data_AF-A0A7J2JZ81-F1
#
_entry.id   AF-A0A7J2JZ81-F1
#
_cell.length_a   1.000
_cell.length_b   1.000
_cell.length_c   1.000
_cell.angle_alpha   90.00
_cell.angle_beta   90.00
_cell.angle_gamma   90.00
#
_symmetry.space_group_name_H-M   'P 1'
#
loop_
_entity.id
_entity.type
_entity.pdbx_description
1 polymer ?
#
loop_
_entity_poly.entity_id
_entity_poly.type
_entity_poly.pdbx_seq_one_letter_code
_entity_poly.pdbx_strand_id
1 'polypeptide(L)'
;MPVLSCDVGSLPLAFEPALLERGALDVLSPGRASSGAALLFKRAVISALKDKLSAGLDVPTYPQFRSMNDMFLSMFYGIEELEGRYVEVGHLGVRDARIPEVHVIEGGAKEIAEFLGLEKLRLRVCLTGPHTLSFCFAFRSPGLLARAPEGETEGEGVG
;
A
#
# COMPACT_ATOMS: atom_id res chain seq x y z
N MET A 1 23.56 -13.59 8.32
CA MET A 1 24.56 -12.65 7.76
C MET A 1 24.56 -11.37 8.58
N PRO A 2 25.70 -10.65 8.73
CA PRO A 2 25.76 -9.41 9.51
C PRO A 2 25.08 -8.22 8.82
N VAL A 3 24.75 -8.34 7.53
CA VAL A 3 24.02 -7.35 6.74
C VAL A 3 22.84 -8.05 6.08
N LEU A 4 21.67 -7.40 6.09
CA LEU A 4 20.45 -7.88 5.44
C LEU A 4 20.23 -7.12 4.13
N SER A 5 19.95 -7.85 3.07
CA SER A 5 19.63 -7.34 1.74
C SER A 5 18.15 -6.97 1.60
N CYS A 6 17.87 -5.96 0.78
CA CYS A 6 16.52 -5.51 0.45
C CYS A 6 16.51 -4.86 -0.96
N ASP A 7 15.31 -4.69 -1.52
CA ASP A 7 15.10 -3.98 -2.79
C ASP A 7 14.52 -2.57 -2.55
N VAL A 8 14.16 -1.82 -3.60
CA VAL A 8 13.66 -0.43 -3.49
C VAL A 8 12.13 -0.28 -3.56
N GLY A 9 11.37 -1.33 -3.85
CA GLY A 9 9.90 -1.22 -3.97
C GLY A 9 9.34 -1.84 -5.23
N SER A 10 9.37 -1.00 -6.27
CA SER A 10 8.62 -1.16 -7.52
C SER A 10 8.99 -2.41 -8.30
N LEU A 11 8.00 -3.00 -8.95
CA LEU A 11 8.18 -4.08 -9.91
C LEU A 11 7.59 -3.69 -11.27
N PRO A 12 8.10 -4.25 -12.37
CA PRO A 12 7.46 -4.08 -13.67
C PRO A 12 6.02 -4.61 -13.63
N LEU A 13 5.15 -4.00 -14.43
CA LEU A 13 3.76 -4.45 -14.56
C LEU A 13 3.73 -5.88 -15.10
N ALA A 14 3.16 -6.79 -14.31
CA ALA A 14 2.93 -8.19 -14.71
C ALA A 14 1.52 -8.41 -15.27
N PHE A 15 0.61 -7.44 -15.09
CA PHE A 15 -0.81 -7.52 -15.43
C PHE A 15 -1.32 -6.16 -15.91
N GLU A 16 -2.51 -6.16 -16.54
CA GLU A 16 -3.21 -4.94 -16.96
C GLU A 16 -3.42 -3.98 -15.79
N PRO A 17 -2.96 -2.71 -15.87
CA PRO A 17 -3.01 -1.75 -14.77
C PRO A 17 -4.41 -1.56 -14.17
N ALA A 18 -5.43 -1.46 -15.02
CA ALA A 18 -6.81 -1.27 -14.59
C ALA A 18 -7.33 -2.44 -13.73
N LEU A 19 -6.89 -3.67 -13.99
CA LEU A 19 -7.26 -4.83 -13.19
C LEU A 19 -6.56 -4.82 -11.84
N LEU A 20 -5.31 -4.36 -11.78
CA LEU A 20 -4.58 -4.20 -10.52
C LEU A 20 -5.19 -3.12 -9.64
N GLU A 21 -5.56 -1.97 -10.20
CA GLU A 21 -6.24 -0.90 -9.45
C GLU A 21 -7.60 -1.38 -8.93
N ARG A 22 -8.39 -2.04 -9.77
CA ARG A 22 -9.69 -2.57 -9.33
C ARG A 22 -9.53 -3.64 -8.25
N GLY A 23 -8.56 -4.53 -8.43
CA GLY A 23 -8.27 -5.58 -7.46
C GLY A 23 -7.82 -5.02 -6.11
N ALA A 24 -6.98 -3.98 -6.10
CA ALA A 24 -6.53 -3.29 -4.90
C ALA A 24 -7.69 -2.67 -4.09
N LEU A 25 -8.69 -2.10 -4.76
CA LEU A 25 -9.91 -1.60 -4.10
C LEU A 25 -10.81 -2.73 -3.59
N ASP A 26 -10.96 -3.78 -4.39
CA ASP A 26 -11.85 -4.90 -4.08
C ASP A 26 -11.33 -5.74 -2.89
N VAL A 27 -10.01 -5.93 -2.74
CA VAL A 27 -9.44 -6.69 -1.60
C VAL A 27 -9.72 -6.05 -0.24
N LEU A 28 -9.84 -4.73 -0.17
CA LEU A 28 -10.15 -4.02 1.07
C LEU A 28 -11.67 -3.96 1.37
N SER A 29 -12.49 -4.38 0.41
CA SER A 29 -13.95 -4.30 0.48
C SER A 29 -14.57 -5.66 0.84
N PRO A 30 -15.21 -5.84 2.01
CA PRO A 30 -15.73 -7.14 2.44
C PRO A 30 -16.64 -7.84 1.41
N GLY A 31 -17.52 -7.09 0.75
CA GLY A 31 -18.42 -7.64 -0.29
C GLY A 31 -17.76 -7.95 -1.64
N ARG A 32 -16.49 -7.60 -1.83
CA ARG A 32 -15.76 -7.79 -3.11
C ARG A 32 -14.38 -8.45 -2.93
N ALA A 33 -13.98 -8.80 -1.71
CA ALA A 33 -12.66 -9.37 -1.42
C ALA A 33 -12.38 -10.71 -2.14
N SER A 34 -13.41 -11.36 -2.66
CA SER A 34 -13.36 -12.59 -3.47
C SER A 34 -13.73 -12.38 -4.93
N SER A 35 -13.80 -11.12 -5.41
CA SER A 35 -14.03 -10.82 -6.83
C SER A 35 -12.88 -11.35 -7.70
N GLY A 36 -13.12 -11.54 -9.00
CA GLY A 36 -12.06 -11.97 -9.93
C GLY A 36 -10.85 -11.02 -9.92
N ALA A 37 -11.08 -9.70 -9.84
CA ALA A 37 -10.02 -8.71 -9.74
C ALA A 37 -9.26 -8.80 -8.41
N ALA A 38 -9.97 -8.99 -7.30
CA ALA A 38 -9.35 -9.17 -5.98
C ALA A 38 -8.46 -10.44 -5.93
N LEU A 39 -8.94 -11.55 -6.49
CA LEU A 39 -8.18 -12.80 -6.57
C LEU A 39 -6.94 -12.68 -7.46
N LEU A 40 -7.06 -11.98 -8.60
CA LEU A 40 -5.93 -11.70 -9.48
C LEU A 40 -4.88 -10.86 -8.76
N PHE A 41 -5.30 -9.77 -8.10
CA PHE A 41 -4.41 -8.89 -7.34
C PHE A 41 -3.71 -9.64 -6.20
N LYS A 42 -4.45 -10.45 -5.43
CA LYS A 42 -3.87 -11.34 -4.41
C LYS A 42 -2.79 -12.24 -4.98
N ARG A 43 -3.09 -12.92 -6.09
CA ARG A 43 -2.13 -13.81 -6.76
C ARG A 43 -0.89 -13.05 -7.24
N ALA A 44 -1.07 -11.87 -7.84
CA ALA A 44 0.03 -11.04 -8.34
C ALA A 44 1.00 -10.65 -7.21
N VAL A 45 0.46 -10.14 -6.09
CA VAL A 45 1.24 -9.73 -4.92
C VAL A 45 1.96 -10.92 -4.29
N ILE A 46 1.25 -12.02 -4.01
CA ILE A 46 1.86 -13.18 -3.35
C ILE A 46 2.92 -13.84 -4.22
N SER A 47 2.67 -14.00 -5.52
CA SER A 47 3.65 -14.57 -6.46
C SER A 47 4.93 -13.73 -6.51
N ALA A 48 4.80 -12.42 -6.68
CA ALA A 48 5.95 -11.54 -6.77
C ALA A 48 6.75 -11.45 -5.47
N LEU A 49 6.09 -11.55 -4.30
CA LEU A 49 6.80 -11.62 -3.04
C LEU A 49 7.59 -12.94 -2.90
N LYS A 50 7.00 -14.07 -3.32
CA LYS A 50 7.69 -15.36 -3.36
C LYS A 50 8.90 -15.30 -4.30
N ASP A 51 8.77 -14.66 -5.46
CA ASP A 51 9.90 -14.45 -6.39
C ASP A 51 11.01 -13.61 -5.75
N LYS A 52 10.66 -12.49 -5.09
CA LYS A 52 11.62 -11.64 -4.36
C LYS A 52 12.39 -12.42 -3.29
N LEU A 53 11.69 -13.22 -2.48
CA LEU A 53 12.32 -14.04 -1.43
C LEU A 53 13.17 -15.15 -2.03
N SER A 54 12.71 -15.79 -3.11
CA SER A 54 13.44 -16.87 -3.78
C SER A 54 14.70 -16.36 -4.50
N ALA A 55 14.75 -15.07 -4.84
CA ALA A 55 15.95 -14.39 -5.32
C ALA A 55 17.00 -14.12 -4.22
N GLY A 56 16.72 -14.47 -2.97
CA GLY A 56 17.64 -14.36 -1.84
C GLY A 56 17.59 -13.04 -1.07
N LEU A 57 16.52 -12.24 -1.23
CA LEU A 57 16.34 -11.02 -0.43
C LEU A 57 15.97 -11.38 1.03
N ASP A 58 16.70 -10.79 1.98
CA ASP A 58 16.45 -11.02 3.41
C ASP A 58 15.20 -10.28 3.92
N VAL A 59 15.00 -9.05 3.46
CA VAL A 59 13.88 -8.18 3.86
C VAL A 59 13.33 -7.48 2.62
N PRO A 60 12.57 -8.18 1.76
CA PRO A 60 11.99 -7.56 0.57
C PRO A 60 11.00 -6.46 0.95
N THR A 61 10.78 -5.53 0.03
CA THR A 61 9.61 -4.64 0.13
C THR A 61 8.36 -5.36 -0.39
N TYR A 62 7.18 -4.85 -0.04
CA TYR A 62 5.96 -5.32 -0.70
C TYR A 62 6.05 -5.10 -2.23
N PRO A 63 5.53 -6.04 -3.04
CA PRO A 63 5.45 -5.90 -4.50
C PRO A 63 4.59 -4.70 -4.89
N GLN A 64 5.23 -3.59 -5.27
CA GLN A 64 4.50 -2.39 -5.64
C GLN A 64 4.36 -2.29 -7.16
N PHE A 65 3.15 -2.57 -7.66
CA PHE A 65 2.81 -2.46 -9.09
C PHE A 65 2.15 -1.12 -9.45
N ARG A 66 1.67 -0.39 -8.45
CA ARG A 66 0.83 0.81 -8.59
C ARG A 66 1.60 2.07 -8.20
N SER A 67 1.12 3.22 -8.68
CA SER A 67 1.67 4.52 -8.33
C SER A 67 1.64 4.74 -6.82
N MET A 68 2.80 5.03 -6.23
CA MET A 68 2.91 5.24 -4.77
C MET A 68 2.07 6.44 -4.33
N ASN A 69 2.14 7.53 -5.10
CA ASN A 69 1.47 8.77 -4.76
C ASN A 69 -0.05 8.61 -4.85
N ASP A 70 -0.55 8.04 -5.95
CA ASP A 70 -1.99 7.88 -6.16
C ASP A 70 -2.58 6.91 -5.13
N MET A 71 -1.82 5.86 -4.78
CA MET A 71 -2.18 4.95 -3.69
C MET A 71 -2.38 5.71 -2.37
N PHE A 72 -1.40 6.49 -1.91
CA PHE A 72 -1.53 7.24 -0.65
C PHE A 72 -2.58 8.35 -0.73
N LEU A 73 -2.71 9.05 -1.85
CA LEU A 73 -3.69 10.13 -2.02
C LEU A 73 -5.12 9.58 -2.04
N SER A 74 -5.34 8.40 -2.61
CA SER A 74 -6.64 7.72 -2.59
C SER A 74 -7.12 7.32 -1.19
N MET A 75 -6.21 7.23 -0.22
CA MET A 75 -6.53 6.97 1.18
C MET A 75 -7.14 8.17 1.88
N PHE A 76 -7.08 9.37 1.31
CA PHE A 76 -7.61 10.59 1.92
C PHE A 76 -9.01 10.96 1.43
N TYR A 77 -9.79 11.61 2.28
CA TYR A 77 -10.98 12.38 1.90
C TYR A 77 -10.74 13.87 2.12
N GLY A 78 -11.59 14.71 1.53
CA GLY A 78 -11.42 16.17 1.58
C GLY A 78 -10.46 16.71 0.52
N ILE A 79 -10.03 15.87 -0.42
CA ILE A 79 -9.24 16.27 -1.59
C ILE A 79 -9.93 15.86 -2.90
N GLU A 80 -9.76 16.66 -3.94
CA GLU A 80 -10.19 16.37 -5.30
C GLU A 80 -9.06 16.63 -6.29
N GLU A 81 -9.05 15.89 -7.39
CA GLU A 81 -8.11 16.11 -8.49
C GLU A 81 -8.71 17.12 -9.50
N LEU A 82 -7.97 18.20 -9.74
CA LEU A 82 -8.27 19.24 -10.71
C LEU A 82 -7.04 19.45 -11.60
N GLU A 83 -7.18 19.20 -12.90
CA GLU A 83 -6.11 19.38 -13.90
C GLU A 83 -4.79 18.67 -13.53
N GLY A 84 -4.86 17.45 -13.00
CA GLY A 84 -3.69 16.65 -12.62
C GLY A 84 -3.01 17.10 -11.31
N ARG A 85 -3.68 17.93 -10.50
CA ARG A 85 -3.24 18.37 -9.19
C ARG A 85 -4.34 18.17 -8.16
N TYR A 86 -3.97 17.93 -6.90
CA TYR A 86 -4.92 17.82 -5.82
C TYR A 86 -5.20 19.17 -5.16
N VAL A 87 -6.47 19.40 -4.80
CA VAL A 87 -6.93 20.56 -4.05
C VAL A 87 -7.68 20.12 -2.79
N GLU A 88 -7.44 20.81 -1.67
CA GLU A 88 -8.26 20.63 -0.46
C GLU A 88 -9.64 21.25 -0.71
N VAL A 89 -10.70 20.42 -0.68
CA VAL A 89 -12.11 20.85 -0.85
C VAL A 89 -12.91 20.79 0.44
N GLY A 90 -12.32 20.27 1.52
CA GLY A 90 -12.97 20.13 2.82
C GLY A 90 -11.99 19.72 3.91
N HIS A 91 -12.52 19.14 5.00
CA HIS A 91 -11.67 18.58 6.06
C HIS A 91 -10.87 17.40 5.51
N LEU A 92 -9.54 17.48 5.63
CA LEU A 92 -8.63 16.42 5.23
C LEU A 92 -8.62 15.32 6.29
N GLY A 93 -8.94 14.09 5.90
CA GLY A 93 -8.94 12.93 6.79
C GLY A 93 -8.62 11.64 6.05
N VAL A 94 -8.48 10.54 6.79
CA VAL A 94 -8.18 9.21 6.23
C VAL A 94 -9.49 8.43 6.02
N ARG A 95 -9.70 7.91 4.80
CA ARG A 95 -10.78 6.97 4.46
C ARG A 95 -10.45 5.56 4.91
N ASP A 96 -9.25 5.09 4.55
CA ASP A 96 -8.74 3.75 4.87
C ASP A 96 -7.21 3.81 4.81
N ALA A 97 -6.54 3.51 5.93
CA ALA A 97 -5.09 3.57 6.04
C ALA A 97 -4.38 2.32 5.50
N ARG A 98 -5.12 1.27 5.12
CA ARG A 98 -4.55 -0.01 4.71
C ARG A 98 -3.93 0.11 3.32
N ILE A 99 -2.68 -0.34 3.18
CA ILE A 99 -2.03 -0.57 1.89
C ILE A 99 -2.53 -1.93 1.36
N PRO A 100 -3.23 -2.00 0.21
CA PRO A 100 -3.80 -3.24 -0.33
C PRO A 100 -2.80 -4.39 -0.44
N GLU A 101 -1.58 -4.12 -0.93
CA GLU A 101 -0.52 -5.10 -1.07
C GLU A 101 -0.08 -5.67 0.28
N VAL A 102 0.09 -4.80 1.29
CA VAL A 102 0.48 -5.20 2.65
C VAL A 102 -0.65 -6.00 3.29
N HIS A 103 -1.90 -5.55 3.15
CA HIS A 103 -3.07 -6.27 3.66
C HIS A 103 -3.16 -7.70 3.10
N VAL A 104 -2.90 -7.88 1.81
CA VAL A 104 -2.84 -9.20 1.17
C VAL A 104 -1.70 -10.05 1.74
N ILE A 105 -0.51 -9.47 1.92
CA ILE A 105 0.65 -10.18 2.46
C ILE A 105 0.40 -10.62 3.90
N GLU A 106 -0.15 -9.74 4.75
CA GLU A 106 -0.49 -10.06 6.14
C GLU A 106 -1.46 -11.24 6.20
N GLY A 107 -2.49 -11.25 5.36
CA GLY A 107 -3.43 -12.37 5.26
C GLY A 107 -2.81 -13.69 4.77
N GLY A 108 -1.72 -13.62 4.01
CA GLY A 108 -1.00 -14.79 3.48
C GLY A 108 0.34 -15.11 4.17
N ALA A 109 0.71 -14.35 5.21
CA ALA A 109 2.09 -14.36 5.74
C ALA A 109 2.50 -15.73 6.28
N LYS A 110 1.57 -16.42 6.95
CA LYS A 110 1.79 -17.76 7.49
C LYS A 110 2.05 -18.79 6.38
N GLU A 111 1.22 -18.81 5.35
CA GLU A 111 1.36 -19.73 4.21
C GLU A 111 2.66 -19.47 3.44
N ILE A 112 3.04 -18.20 3.25
CA ILE A 112 4.31 -17.83 2.60
C ILE A 112 5.51 -18.30 3.43
N ALA A 113 5.49 -18.08 4.74
CA ALA A 113 6.57 -18.48 5.62
C ALA A 113 6.73 -20.01 5.65
N GLU A 114 5.62 -20.76 5.75
CA GLU A 114 5.62 -22.22 5.68
C GLU A 114 6.16 -22.74 4.34
N PHE A 115 5.71 -22.17 3.22
CA PHE A 115 6.14 -22.55 1.88
C PHE A 115 7.66 -22.38 1.67
N LEU A 116 8.26 -21.34 2.27
CA LEU A 116 9.68 -21.03 2.13
C LEU A 116 10.54 -21.54 3.30
N GLY A 117 9.95 -22.24 4.27
CA GLY A 117 10.67 -22.71 5.45
C GLY A 117 11.23 -21.59 6.32
N LEU A 118 10.57 -20.44 6.34
CA LEU A 118 10.98 -19.26 7.12
C LEU A 118 10.33 -19.28 8.51
N GLU A 119 11.11 -18.96 9.55
CA GLU A 119 10.57 -18.77 10.90
C GLU A 119 9.64 -17.54 10.97
N LYS A 120 10.01 -16.48 10.26
CA LYS A 120 9.25 -15.21 10.22
C LYS A 120 9.42 -14.52 8.88
N LEU A 121 8.31 -14.14 8.27
CA LEU A 121 8.32 -13.24 7.12
C LEU A 121 8.67 -11.82 7.59
N ARG A 122 9.76 -11.27 7.07
CA ARG A 122 10.17 -9.88 7.30
C ARG A 122 9.88 -9.08 6.03
N LEU A 123 9.26 -7.92 6.20
CA LEU A 123 8.85 -7.06 5.09
C LEU A 123 9.23 -5.62 5.39
N ARG A 124 9.83 -4.93 4.42
CA ARG A 124 10.05 -3.48 4.51
C ARG A 124 8.89 -2.74 3.87
N VAL A 125 8.04 -2.11 4.69
CA VAL A 125 6.94 -1.27 4.19
C VAL A 125 7.48 0.12 3.85
N CYS A 126 7.44 0.47 2.56
CA CYS A 126 7.87 1.78 2.06
C CYS A 126 6.69 2.74 2.05
N LEU A 127 6.88 3.97 2.53
CA LEU A 127 5.85 5.00 2.59
C LEU A 127 6.30 6.25 1.82
N THR A 128 5.37 6.95 1.16
CA THR A 128 5.64 8.28 0.62
C THR A 128 5.52 9.30 1.74
N GLY A 129 6.60 10.02 2.04
CA GLY A 129 6.58 11.07 3.04
C GLY A 129 5.63 12.23 2.66
N PRO A 130 5.03 12.92 3.64
CA PRO A 130 4.07 14.00 3.41
C PRO A 130 4.67 15.16 2.61
N HIS A 131 5.97 15.43 2.76
CA HIS A 131 6.66 16.43 1.96
C HIS A 131 6.63 16.08 0.46
N THR A 132 6.86 14.82 0.08
CA THR A 132 6.77 14.37 -1.31
C THR A 132 5.33 14.42 -1.82
N LEU A 133 4.36 13.95 -1.03
CA LEU A 133 2.93 14.03 -1.38
C LEU A 133 2.46 15.48 -1.59
N SER A 134 3.01 16.44 -0.86
CA SER A 134 2.65 17.87 -1.02
C SER A 134 2.92 18.40 -2.44
N PHE A 135 3.83 17.80 -3.20
CA PHE A 135 4.08 18.19 -4.60
C PHE A 135 2.94 17.78 -5.54
N CYS A 136 2.05 16.87 -5.13
CA CYS A 136 0.87 16.52 -5.89
C CYS A 136 -0.25 17.56 -5.75
N PHE A 137 -0.18 18.48 -4.76
CA PHE A 137 -1.20 19.49 -4.53
C PHE A 137 -0.94 20.77 -5.36
N ALA A 138 -2.02 21.41 -5.82
CA ALA A 138 -1.96 22.68 -6.55
C ALA A 138 -1.47 23.83 -5.67
N PHE A 139 -1.90 23.85 -4.40
CA PHE A 139 -1.56 24.89 -3.44
C PHE A 139 -0.75 24.31 -2.28
N ARG A 140 0.53 24.68 -2.22
CA ARG A 140 1.43 24.25 -1.14
C ARG A 140 1.44 25.32 -0.06
N SER A 141 1.00 24.97 1.15
CA SER A 141 1.10 25.83 2.33
C SER A 141 1.78 25.07 3.47
N PRO A 142 2.50 25.76 4.38
CA PRO A 142 3.00 25.12 5.60
C PRO A 142 1.88 24.42 6.40
N GLY A 143 0.67 24.99 6.35
CA GLY A 143 -0.52 24.42 6.99
C GLY A 143 -1.00 23.10 6.38
N LEU A 144 -0.73 22.82 5.10
CA LEU A 144 -1.09 21.55 4.46
C LEU A 144 -0.37 20.37 5.13
N LEU A 145 0.91 20.54 5.46
CA LEU A 145 1.69 19.51 6.15
C LEU A 145 1.27 19.37 7.62
N ALA A 146 0.90 20.47 8.27
CA ALA A 146 0.44 20.47 9.66
C ALA A 146 -0.99 19.90 9.83
N ARG A 147 -1.82 19.94 8.77
CA ARG A 147 -3.15 19.34 8.73
C ARG A 147 -3.18 17.95 8.12
N ALA A 148 -2.02 17.40 7.75
CA ALA A 148 -1.94 16.02 7.30
C ALA A 148 -2.58 15.15 8.39
N PRO A 149 -3.52 14.26 8.05
CA PRO A 149 -4.37 13.65 9.04
C PRO A 149 -3.52 12.78 9.96
N GLU A 150 -3.54 13.12 11.25
CA GLU A 150 -3.00 12.28 12.30
C GLU A 150 -3.91 11.05 12.39
N GLY A 151 -3.31 9.85 12.38
CA GLY A 151 -4.09 8.62 12.49
C GLY A 151 -4.87 8.64 13.81
N GLU A 152 -6.20 8.55 13.73
CA GLU A 152 -7.01 8.24 14.90
C GLU A 152 -6.56 6.85 15.37
N THR A 153 -5.73 6.79 16.41
CA THR A 153 -5.59 5.56 17.19
C THR A 153 -6.95 5.32 17.81
N GLU A 154 -7.69 4.34 17.30
CA GLU A 154 -8.80 3.76 18.06
C GLU A 154 -8.25 3.37 19.43
N GLY A 155 -8.59 4.17 20.43
CA GLY A 155 -8.28 3.87 21.81
C GLY A 155 -8.96 2.56 22.18
N GLU A 156 -8.20 1.67 22.80
CA GLU A 156 -8.73 0.56 23.59
C GLU A 156 -9.73 1.12 24.61
N GLY A 157 -11.01 1.11 24.24
CA GLY A 157 -12.10 1.22 25.18
C GLY A 157 -12.20 -0.10 25.92
N VAL A 158 -11.49 -0.21 27.04
CA VAL A 158 -11.79 -1.20 28.07
C VAL A 158 -13.19 -0.89 28.60
N GLY A 159 -14.11 -1.82 28.39
CA GLY A 159 -15.45 -1.88 28.97
C GLY A 159 -15.88 -3.33 29.12
#